data_AF-A0A1Y2C9X5-F1
#
_entry.id   AF-A0A1Y2C9X5-F1
#
_cell.length_a   1.000
_cell.length_b   1.000
_cell.length_c   1.000
_cell.angle_alpha   90.00
_cell.angle_beta   90.00
_cell.angle_gamma   90.00
#
_symmetry.space_group_name_H-M   'P 1'
#
loop_
_entity.id
_entity.type
_entity.pdbx_description
1 polymer ?
#
loop_
_entity_poly.entity_id
_entity_poly.type
_entity_poly.pdbx_seq_one_letter_code
_entity_poly.pdbx_strand_id
1 'polypeptide(L)'
;MPVSLIFSSITAENSSSFTSALSATANVLVIGEKAALSAENALSLLGLPEGFAAPIADGETITAYIGGKAITVASFAEKQSRTTGVIRSDSITDVVSKNGKGDKDLSIVVFLKNQEQALAASLAIARAYPLYENRKKASAERNVCVHFLLAEAPKSITSTITTKITTTKGSSTTESVSTVTSTKTSSSKTVTTAELQTAADAVRECAKLVDTPPNELNPITYVELVQKLHAEKLAAFGVELTVIQGTELRDRGFGGIWNVGKASENLPALIHLSHVPAGAVKTVAWVGKGLTFDTGGLDIKVGGGMVGMKTDMGGSAGIFQGFVATVLNGINTNFALHAILCVAENSVDTRSFRPDDIITAYSGKTVEVTDTDAEGRLCLMDGVAYASKDLNADVILDMATLTGAQASATGYKHAGLVVNSEEFEAALVAAGRVSGDLCHPMLYCPEFLAADKTFPSVVADMVNYPKSATNNAGSASAGFFVGAHLVPADDFKEDGSRWWAHVDMAFPSTVGGRGSGYGVGLLHEISRTLNAKFAAKREE
;
A
#
# COMPACT_ATOMS: atom_id res chain seq x y z
N MET A 1 -3.11 -12.49 -20.56
CA MET A 1 -4.42 -12.38 -21.22
C MET A 1 -5.16 -11.26 -20.53
N PRO A 2 -5.86 -10.38 -21.25
CA PRO A 2 -6.65 -9.33 -20.61
C PRO A 2 -7.76 -9.97 -19.76
N VAL A 3 -7.91 -9.48 -18.53
CA VAL A 3 -8.91 -9.95 -17.57
C VAL A 3 -9.71 -8.75 -17.08
N SER A 4 -11.03 -8.81 -17.26
CA SER A 4 -11.98 -7.94 -16.57
C SER A 4 -12.32 -8.56 -15.22
N LEU A 5 -11.89 -7.94 -14.13
CA LEU A 5 -12.11 -8.42 -12.76
C LEU A 5 -13.29 -7.67 -12.14
N ILE A 6 -14.31 -8.40 -11.68
CA ILE A 6 -15.59 -7.83 -11.26
C ILE A 6 -15.96 -8.37 -9.86
N PHE A 7 -15.99 -7.52 -8.85
CA PHE A 7 -16.52 -7.88 -7.53
C PHE A 7 -18.04 -7.81 -7.53
N SER A 8 -18.69 -8.97 -7.60
CA SER A 8 -20.13 -9.06 -7.90
C SER A 8 -21.01 -9.01 -6.66
N SER A 9 -20.60 -9.65 -5.55
CA SER A 9 -21.45 -9.75 -4.36
C SER A 9 -20.68 -9.98 -3.07
N ILE A 10 -21.27 -9.51 -1.97
CA ILE A 10 -20.93 -9.90 -0.59
C ILE A 10 -22.24 -10.36 0.05
N THR A 11 -22.39 -11.65 0.31
CA THR A 11 -23.66 -12.23 0.76
C THR A 11 -23.46 -13.25 1.88
N ALA A 12 -24.46 -13.40 2.75
CA ALA A 12 -24.52 -14.52 3.68
C ALA A 12 -24.85 -15.82 2.92
N GLU A 13 -24.40 -16.96 3.45
CA GLU A 13 -24.52 -18.30 2.85
C GLU A 13 -25.96 -18.70 2.45
N ASN A 14 -27.00 -18.13 3.06
CA ASN A 14 -28.40 -18.52 2.82
C ASN A 14 -29.17 -17.68 1.78
N SER A 15 -28.50 -16.88 0.93
CA SER A 15 -29.21 -16.02 -0.05
C SER A 15 -29.53 -16.75 -1.37
N SER A 16 -30.80 -16.72 -1.80
CA SER A 16 -31.24 -17.27 -3.10
C SER A 16 -30.66 -16.55 -4.32
N SER A 17 -30.08 -15.36 -4.13
CA SER A 17 -29.40 -14.59 -5.18
C SER A 17 -28.04 -15.17 -5.59
N PHE A 18 -27.40 -15.97 -4.74
CA PHE A 18 -26.05 -16.50 -5.00
C PHE A 18 -26.06 -17.62 -6.05
N THR A 19 -27.02 -18.55 -5.97
CA THR A 19 -27.14 -19.68 -6.90
C THR A 19 -27.50 -19.25 -8.32
N SER A 20 -28.27 -18.17 -8.49
CA SER A 20 -28.55 -17.62 -9.83
C SER A 20 -27.32 -16.94 -10.44
N ALA A 21 -26.47 -16.30 -9.63
CA ALA A 21 -25.26 -15.62 -10.14
C ALA A 21 -24.23 -16.62 -10.70
N LEU A 22 -24.12 -17.80 -10.07
CA LEU A 22 -23.23 -18.88 -10.53
C LEU A 22 -23.80 -19.69 -11.70
N SER A 23 -25.08 -19.53 -12.04
CA SER A 23 -25.72 -20.37 -13.05
C SER A 23 -25.12 -20.16 -14.45
N ALA A 24 -24.60 -18.96 -14.74
CA ALA A 24 -24.12 -18.54 -16.06
C ALA A 24 -22.67 -18.95 -16.40
N THR A 25 -21.82 -19.26 -15.41
CA THR A 25 -20.39 -19.52 -15.65
C THR A 25 -20.06 -21.00 -15.68
N ALA A 26 -19.31 -21.46 -16.69
CA ALA A 26 -18.92 -22.86 -16.85
C ALA A 26 -17.75 -23.29 -15.94
N ASN A 27 -16.94 -22.35 -15.46
CA ASN A 27 -15.81 -22.62 -14.57
C ASN A 27 -16.00 -21.86 -13.25
N VAL A 28 -15.89 -22.57 -12.14
CA VAL A 28 -16.01 -22.02 -10.79
C VAL A 28 -14.78 -22.41 -9.98
N LEU A 29 -14.12 -21.43 -9.38
CA LEU A 29 -13.06 -21.62 -8.40
C LEU A 29 -13.60 -21.26 -7.02
N VAL A 30 -13.61 -22.21 -6.11
CA VAL A 30 -14.05 -22.03 -4.73
C VAL A 30 -12.82 -22.03 -3.84
N ILE A 31 -12.64 -20.96 -3.08
CA ILE A 31 -11.53 -20.81 -2.15
C ILE A 31 -12.02 -20.44 -0.76
N GLY A 32 -11.30 -20.93 0.25
CA GLY A 32 -11.62 -20.70 1.65
C GLY A 32 -10.53 -21.28 2.53
N GLU A 33 -10.57 -20.94 3.82
CA GLU A 33 -9.81 -21.71 4.81
C GLU A 33 -10.41 -23.11 4.91
N LYS A 34 -9.60 -24.11 5.28
CA LYS A 34 -10.05 -25.50 5.36
C LYS A 34 -11.26 -25.68 6.27
N ALA A 35 -11.29 -24.98 7.40
CA ALA A 35 -12.41 -25.00 8.34
C ALA A 35 -13.70 -24.46 7.70
N ALA A 36 -13.62 -23.37 6.94
CA ALA A 36 -14.76 -22.78 6.26
C ALA A 36 -15.28 -23.68 5.12
N LEU A 37 -14.38 -24.28 4.32
CA LEU A 37 -14.75 -25.19 3.23
C LEU A 37 -15.37 -26.50 3.72
N SER A 38 -15.09 -26.88 4.97
CA SER A 38 -15.59 -28.11 5.59
C SER A 38 -16.85 -27.88 6.44
N ALA A 39 -17.33 -26.64 6.54
CA ALA A 39 -18.54 -26.31 7.28
C ALA A 39 -19.78 -26.93 6.62
N GLU A 40 -20.76 -27.31 7.45
CA GLU A 40 -22.03 -27.89 7.02
C GLU A 40 -22.71 -26.92 6.03
N ASN A 41 -23.14 -27.42 4.88
CA ASN A 41 -23.77 -26.69 3.77
C ASN A 41 -22.89 -25.81 2.86
N ALA A 42 -21.65 -25.43 3.23
CA ALA A 42 -20.83 -24.50 2.44
C ALA A 42 -20.71 -24.88 0.95
N LEU A 43 -20.40 -26.16 0.69
CA LEU A 43 -20.25 -26.68 -0.69
C LEU A 43 -21.55 -27.24 -1.28
N SER A 44 -22.55 -27.53 -0.44
CA SER A 44 -23.86 -28.04 -0.88
C SER A 44 -24.60 -27.01 -1.74
N LEU A 45 -24.40 -25.71 -1.49
CA LEU A 45 -24.92 -24.61 -2.30
C LEU A 45 -24.44 -24.66 -3.75
N LEU A 46 -23.32 -25.35 -3.99
CA LEU A 46 -22.72 -25.56 -5.31
C LEU A 46 -23.03 -26.95 -5.89
N GLY A 47 -23.89 -27.72 -5.22
CA GLY A 47 -24.25 -29.09 -5.61
C GLY A 47 -23.16 -30.13 -5.32
N LEU A 48 -22.12 -29.78 -4.55
CA LEU A 48 -21.07 -30.71 -4.16
C LEU A 48 -21.51 -31.54 -2.94
N PRO A 49 -21.12 -32.83 -2.86
CA PRO A 49 -21.48 -33.68 -1.73
C PRO A 49 -20.79 -33.22 -0.43
N GLU A 50 -21.37 -33.58 0.71
CA GLU A 50 -20.73 -33.39 2.00
C GLU A 50 -19.35 -34.08 2.05
N GLY A 51 -18.40 -33.46 2.75
CA GLY A 51 -17.04 -33.99 2.86
C GLY A 51 -16.20 -33.88 1.58
N PHE A 52 -16.69 -33.24 0.51
CA PHE A 52 -15.94 -33.08 -0.75
C PHE A 52 -14.58 -32.39 -0.56
N ALA A 53 -14.49 -31.42 0.37
CA ALA A 53 -13.24 -30.72 0.68
C ALA A 53 -12.37 -31.40 1.75
N ALA A 54 -12.82 -32.49 2.39
CA ALA A 54 -12.06 -33.17 3.45
C ALA A 54 -10.63 -33.59 3.02
N PRO A 55 -10.39 -34.04 1.77
CA PRO A 55 -9.05 -34.42 1.31
C PRO A 55 -8.11 -33.24 1.04
N ILE A 56 -8.61 -31.99 0.97
CA ILE A 56 -7.81 -30.85 0.51
C ILE A 56 -6.81 -30.43 1.61
N ALA A 57 -5.51 -30.44 1.30
CA ALA A 57 -4.49 -29.78 2.10
C ALA A 57 -4.24 -28.34 1.62
N ASP A 58 -3.58 -27.51 2.44
CA ASP A 58 -3.28 -26.11 2.10
C ASP A 58 -2.54 -26.00 0.76
N GLY A 59 -3.10 -25.23 -0.18
CA GLY A 59 -2.55 -25.03 -1.52
C GLY A 59 -2.81 -26.17 -2.52
N GLU A 60 -3.48 -27.23 -2.09
CA GLU A 60 -3.99 -28.29 -2.95
C GLU A 60 -5.39 -27.97 -3.49
N THR A 61 -5.77 -28.67 -4.54
CA THR A 61 -7.04 -28.45 -5.24
C THR A 61 -7.67 -29.77 -5.64
N ILE A 62 -9.00 -29.82 -5.61
CA ILE A 62 -9.81 -30.90 -6.18
C ILE A 62 -10.82 -30.32 -7.16
N THR A 63 -11.09 -30.99 -8.28
CA THR A 63 -12.06 -30.52 -9.29
C THR A 63 -13.13 -31.57 -9.53
N ALA A 64 -14.39 -31.15 -9.55
CA ALA A 64 -15.54 -31.94 -9.96
C ALA A 64 -16.24 -31.33 -11.18
N TYR A 65 -16.94 -32.17 -11.93
CA TYR A 65 -17.76 -31.76 -13.06
C TYR A 65 -19.24 -31.99 -12.76
N ILE A 66 -20.01 -30.91 -12.58
CA ILE A 66 -21.42 -30.96 -12.17
C ILE A 66 -22.25 -30.13 -13.13
N GLY A 67 -23.26 -30.73 -13.76
CA GLY A 67 -24.16 -30.03 -14.68
C GLY A 67 -23.45 -29.31 -15.84
N GLY A 68 -22.34 -29.89 -16.33
CA GLY A 68 -21.52 -29.28 -17.39
C GLY A 68 -20.53 -28.21 -16.92
N LYS A 69 -20.41 -27.98 -15.61
CA LYS A 69 -19.48 -27.01 -15.03
C LYS A 69 -18.28 -27.68 -14.38
N ALA A 70 -17.11 -27.09 -14.55
CA ALA A 70 -15.92 -27.44 -13.77
C ALA A 70 -15.92 -26.62 -12.47
N ILE A 71 -15.98 -27.29 -11.32
CA ILE A 71 -15.91 -26.69 -10.00
C ILE A 71 -14.60 -27.14 -9.35
N THR A 72 -13.65 -26.22 -9.23
CA THR A 72 -12.37 -26.43 -8.55
C THR A 72 -12.46 -25.86 -7.15
N VAL A 73 -12.17 -26.67 -6.13
CA VAL A 73 -12.11 -26.24 -4.72
C VAL A 73 -10.64 -26.24 -4.29
N ALA A 74 -10.19 -25.17 -3.64
CA ALA A 74 -8.83 -25.00 -3.17
C ALA A 74 -8.81 -24.33 -1.80
N SER A 75 -7.97 -24.79 -0.87
CA SER A 75 -7.79 -24.09 0.42
C SER A 75 -6.62 -23.12 0.37
N PHE A 76 -6.77 -21.97 1.02
CA PHE A 76 -5.65 -21.10 1.38
C PHE A 76 -5.28 -21.28 2.86
N ALA A 77 -4.03 -20.95 3.19
CA ALA A 77 -3.47 -21.18 4.52
C ALA A 77 -4.24 -20.41 5.62
N GLU A 78 -4.47 -21.04 6.76
CA GLU A 78 -5.15 -20.40 7.91
C GLU A 78 -4.15 -19.87 8.95
N LYS A 79 -2.96 -20.48 9.08
CA LYS A 79 -2.01 -20.12 10.14
C LYS A 79 -1.48 -18.70 9.94
N GLN A 80 -1.64 -17.88 10.98
CA GLN A 80 -1.19 -16.48 11.05
C GLN A 80 -0.30 -16.26 12.28
N SER A 81 0.73 -15.42 12.12
CA SER A 81 1.45 -14.78 13.22
C SER A 81 0.72 -13.49 13.65
N ARG A 82 1.15 -12.91 14.79
CA ARG A 82 0.66 -11.59 15.22
C ARG A 82 0.95 -10.44 14.23
N THR A 83 1.85 -10.65 13.26
CA THR A 83 2.28 -9.64 12.27
C THR A 83 1.74 -9.91 10.87
N THR A 84 0.90 -10.94 10.69
CA THR A 84 0.17 -11.17 9.44
C THR A 84 -1.17 -10.46 9.46
N GLY A 85 -1.81 -10.36 8.29
CA GLY A 85 -3.09 -9.67 8.15
C GLY A 85 -4.28 -10.46 8.68
N VAL A 86 -5.47 -9.86 8.55
CA VAL A 86 -6.76 -10.45 8.97
C VAL A 86 -7.12 -11.74 8.19
N ILE A 87 -6.46 -11.95 7.04
CA ILE A 87 -6.56 -13.14 6.20
C ILE A 87 -5.19 -13.36 5.53
N ARG A 88 -4.86 -14.60 5.14
CA ARG A 88 -3.62 -14.92 4.41
C ARG A 88 -3.69 -14.51 2.94
N SER A 89 -3.70 -13.20 2.71
CA SER A 89 -3.73 -12.54 1.40
C SER A 89 -2.64 -13.04 0.43
N ASP A 90 -1.46 -13.37 0.97
CA ASP A 90 -0.37 -13.98 0.22
C ASP A 90 -0.77 -15.35 -0.33
N SER A 91 -1.36 -16.21 0.50
CA SER A 91 -1.83 -17.53 0.09
C SER A 91 -3.03 -17.46 -0.86
N ILE A 92 -3.94 -16.49 -0.67
CA ILE A 92 -5.03 -16.24 -1.63
C ILE A 92 -4.46 -15.90 -3.01
N THR A 93 -3.48 -14.99 -3.07
CA THR A 93 -2.84 -14.60 -4.33
C THR A 93 -2.23 -15.81 -5.02
N ASP A 94 -1.54 -16.68 -4.29
CA ASP A 94 -0.92 -17.90 -4.83
C ASP A 94 -1.96 -18.91 -5.36
N VAL A 95 -3.02 -19.17 -4.58
CA VAL A 95 -4.10 -20.09 -4.95
C VAL A 95 -4.83 -19.59 -6.20
N VAL A 96 -5.16 -18.30 -6.26
CA VAL A 96 -5.84 -17.70 -7.42
C VAL A 96 -4.91 -17.65 -8.61
N SER A 97 -3.64 -17.32 -8.42
CA SER A 97 -2.65 -17.32 -9.51
C SER A 97 -2.46 -18.72 -10.10
N LYS A 98 -2.50 -19.78 -9.28
CA LYS A 98 -2.35 -21.17 -9.72
C LYS A 98 -3.59 -21.68 -10.45
N ASN A 99 -4.77 -21.44 -9.89
CA ASN A 99 -6.01 -22.10 -10.31
C ASN A 99 -6.96 -21.22 -11.12
N GLY A 100 -6.76 -19.90 -11.10
CA GLY A 100 -7.58 -18.92 -11.79
C GLY A 100 -7.16 -18.64 -13.24
N LYS A 101 -6.20 -19.41 -13.79
CA LYS A 101 -5.72 -19.29 -15.17
C LYS A 101 -6.70 -19.90 -16.16
N GLY A 102 -6.69 -19.41 -17.40
CA GLY A 102 -7.50 -19.95 -18.49
C GLY A 102 -7.92 -18.87 -19.48
N ASP A 103 -8.57 -19.28 -20.56
CA ASP A 103 -9.10 -18.43 -21.63
C ASP A 103 -10.62 -18.21 -21.56
N LYS A 104 -11.31 -18.96 -20.70
CA LYS A 104 -12.77 -18.87 -20.48
C LYS A 104 -13.11 -18.00 -19.27
N ASP A 105 -14.34 -17.51 -19.20
CA ASP A 105 -14.85 -16.83 -18.00
C ASP A 105 -14.78 -17.72 -16.75
N LEU A 106 -14.61 -17.08 -15.59
CA LEU A 106 -14.44 -17.73 -14.29
C LEU A 106 -15.24 -17.00 -13.20
N SER A 107 -15.94 -17.77 -12.37
CA SER A 107 -16.48 -17.27 -11.10
C SER A 107 -15.59 -17.73 -9.95
N ILE A 108 -15.11 -16.80 -9.14
CA ILE A 108 -14.37 -17.09 -7.91
C ILE A 108 -15.32 -16.90 -6.73
N VAL A 109 -15.55 -17.97 -5.97
CA VAL A 109 -16.29 -17.95 -4.71
C VAL A 109 -15.31 -17.98 -3.55
N VAL A 110 -15.37 -17.00 -2.67
CA VAL A 110 -14.45 -16.84 -1.55
C VAL A 110 -15.22 -16.92 -0.25
N PHE A 111 -14.94 -17.96 0.55
CA PHE A 111 -15.47 -18.08 1.91
C PHE A 111 -14.65 -17.23 2.86
N LEU A 112 -15.33 -16.29 3.51
CA LEU A 112 -14.76 -15.38 4.52
C LEU A 112 -15.40 -15.62 5.88
N LYS A 113 -14.61 -15.50 6.94
CA LYS A 113 -15.09 -15.55 8.33
C LYS A 113 -15.97 -14.35 8.67
N ASN A 114 -15.66 -13.18 8.12
CA ASN A 114 -16.41 -11.95 8.34
C ASN A 114 -16.11 -10.93 7.22
N GLN A 115 -16.85 -9.82 7.23
CA GLN A 115 -16.73 -8.79 6.21
C GLN A 115 -15.40 -8.01 6.25
N GLU A 116 -14.70 -7.97 7.39
CA GLU A 116 -13.42 -7.26 7.52
C GLU A 116 -12.32 -7.90 6.66
N GLN A 117 -12.45 -9.18 6.31
CA GLN A 117 -11.51 -9.88 5.42
C GLN A 117 -11.70 -9.53 3.94
N ALA A 118 -12.82 -8.94 3.54
CA ALA A 118 -13.17 -8.76 2.14
C ALA A 118 -12.23 -7.80 1.40
N LEU A 119 -11.72 -6.76 2.07
CA LEU A 119 -10.73 -5.85 1.49
C LEU A 119 -9.42 -6.59 1.19
N ALA A 120 -8.81 -7.22 2.19
CA ALA A 120 -7.57 -7.96 1.99
C ALA A 120 -7.70 -9.07 0.92
N ALA A 121 -8.82 -9.80 0.91
CA ALA A 121 -9.10 -10.83 -0.08
C ALA A 121 -9.28 -10.25 -1.50
N SER A 122 -9.97 -9.11 -1.65
CA SER A 122 -10.17 -8.47 -2.96
C SER A 122 -8.85 -8.00 -3.55
N LEU A 123 -8.00 -7.35 -2.75
CA LEU A 123 -6.69 -6.88 -3.18
C LEU A 123 -5.77 -8.06 -3.52
N ALA A 124 -5.81 -9.16 -2.75
CA ALA A 124 -5.07 -10.38 -3.08
C ALA A 124 -5.48 -10.98 -4.44
N ILE A 125 -6.79 -11.07 -4.71
CA ILE A 125 -7.30 -11.57 -5.99
C ILE A 125 -6.89 -10.63 -7.14
N ALA A 126 -6.93 -9.31 -6.92
CA ALA A 126 -6.53 -8.33 -7.91
C ALA A 126 -5.07 -8.53 -8.37
N ARG A 127 -4.17 -8.83 -7.43
CA ARG A 127 -2.73 -9.08 -7.69
C ARG A 127 -2.48 -10.31 -8.54
N ALA A 128 -3.39 -11.29 -8.53
CA ALA A 128 -3.28 -12.49 -9.36
C ALA A 128 -3.56 -12.21 -10.86
N TYR A 129 -4.06 -11.03 -11.21
CA TYR A 129 -4.45 -10.64 -12.57
C TYR A 129 -3.75 -9.36 -13.05
N PRO A 130 -2.42 -9.41 -13.33
CA PRO A 130 -1.65 -8.26 -13.77
C PRO A 130 -2.12 -7.72 -15.13
N LEU A 131 -2.03 -6.42 -15.33
CA LEU A 131 -2.48 -5.73 -16.55
C LEU A 131 -1.41 -5.67 -17.65
N TYR A 132 -0.14 -5.51 -17.29
CA TYR A 132 0.93 -5.32 -18.27
C TYR A 132 1.36 -6.65 -18.92
N GLU A 133 1.23 -6.72 -20.25
CA GLU A 133 1.68 -7.82 -21.09
C GLU A 133 2.01 -7.31 -22.50
N ASN A 134 3.19 -7.64 -23.02
CA ASN A 134 3.61 -7.30 -24.39
C ASN A 134 3.99 -8.55 -25.21
N ARG A 135 3.48 -9.73 -24.82
CA ARG A 135 3.57 -10.95 -25.63
C ARG A 135 2.65 -10.85 -26.84
N LYS A 136 3.18 -11.18 -28.02
CA LYS A 136 2.46 -11.13 -29.33
C LYS A 136 1.23 -12.04 -29.44
N LYS A 137 0.98 -12.93 -28.48
CA LYS A 137 -0.18 -13.84 -28.54
C LYS A 137 -1.44 -13.09 -28.09
N ALA A 138 -2.21 -12.62 -29.06
CA ALA A 138 -3.55 -12.10 -28.83
C ALA A 138 -4.38 -13.16 -28.10
N SER A 139 -4.92 -12.80 -26.95
CA SER A 139 -5.88 -13.61 -26.20
C SER A 139 -7.11 -12.74 -25.99
N ALA A 140 -8.30 -13.30 -26.22
CA ALA A 140 -9.53 -12.59 -25.95
C ALA A 140 -9.59 -12.17 -24.47
N GLU A 141 -10.24 -11.04 -24.21
CA GLU A 141 -10.57 -10.64 -22.86
C GLU A 141 -11.58 -11.63 -22.26
N ARG A 142 -11.40 -11.96 -20.98
CA ARG A 142 -12.31 -12.81 -20.21
C ARG A 142 -12.76 -12.12 -18.93
N ASN A 143 -13.94 -12.51 -18.46
CA ASN A 143 -14.49 -12.04 -17.21
C ASN A 143 -14.08 -12.94 -16.03
N VAL A 144 -13.71 -12.32 -14.92
CA VAL A 144 -13.52 -12.97 -13.63
C VAL A 144 -14.44 -12.31 -12.62
N CYS A 145 -15.52 -13.01 -12.26
CA CYS A 145 -16.50 -12.52 -11.29
C CYS A 145 -16.18 -13.07 -9.90
N VAL A 146 -16.00 -12.20 -8.91
CA VAL A 146 -15.69 -12.58 -7.53
C VAL A 146 -16.93 -12.44 -6.67
N HIS A 147 -17.23 -13.47 -5.89
CA HIS A 147 -18.34 -13.53 -4.95
C HIS A 147 -17.82 -13.87 -3.55
N PHE A 148 -18.08 -13.01 -2.58
CA PHE A 148 -17.75 -13.26 -1.18
C PHE A 148 -18.94 -13.87 -0.45
N LEU A 149 -18.70 -15.03 0.18
CA LEU A 149 -19.64 -15.69 1.08
C LEU A 149 -19.17 -15.51 2.51
N LEU A 150 -20.02 -14.92 3.34
CA LEU A 150 -19.75 -14.75 4.77
C LEU A 150 -20.33 -15.96 5.52
N ALA A 151 -19.48 -16.65 6.29
CA ALA A 151 -19.93 -17.61 7.30
C ALA A 151 -20.93 -16.92 8.24
N GLU A 152 -21.96 -17.65 8.73
CA GLU A 152 -23.08 -17.10 9.50
C GLU A 152 -22.68 -15.93 10.43
N ALA A 153 -23.46 -14.85 10.38
CA ALA A 153 -23.20 -13.60 11.10
C ALA A 153 -22.82 -13.88 12.57
N PRO A 154 -21.79 -13.20 13.11
CA PRO A 154 -21.35 -13.43 14.47
C PRO A 154 -22.53 -13.23 15.42
N LYS A 155 -22.90 -14.30 16.15
CA LYS A 155 -23.79 -14.19 17.31
C LYS A 155 -23.19 -13.12 18.23
N SER A 156 -23.97 -12.09 18.54
CA SER A 156 -23.54 -11.00 19.43
C SER A 156 -22.87 -11.57 20.67
N ILE A 157 -21.57 -11.30 20.84
CA ILE A 157 -20.85 -11.74 22.03
C ILE A 157 -21.35 -10.89 23.19
N THR A 158 -22.21 -11.47 24.02
CA THR A 158 -22.66 -10.84 25.25
C THR A 158 -21.64 -11.17 26.33
N SER A 159 -20.71 -10.25 26.59
CA SER A 159 -19.79 -10.38 27.71
C SER A 159 -20.52 -9.96 29.00
N THR A 160 -20.81 -10.92 29.87
CA THR A 160 -21.33 -10.63 31.22
C THR A 160 -20.14 -10.62 32.17
N ILE A 161 -19.76 -9.44 32.66
CA ILE A 161 -18.75 -9.33 33.72
C ILE A 161 -19.51 -9.27 35.04
N THR A 162 -19.27 -10.27 35.89
CA THR A 162 -19.78 -10.29 37.26
C THR A 162 -18.65 -9.89 38.18
N THR A 163 -18.70 -8.67 38.71
CA THR A 163 -17.71 -8.19 39.67
C THR A 163 -18.25 -8.41 41.08
N LYS A 164 -17.56 -9.23 41.88
CA LYS A 164 -17.80 -9.32 43.32
C LYS A 164 -17.10 -8.15 44.00
N ILE A 165 -17.87 -7.29 44.65
CA ILE A 165 -17.33 -6.20 45.46
C ILE A 165 -17.48 -6.61 46.92
N THR A 166 -16.35 -6.83 47.58
CA THR A 166 -16.29 -7.09 49.03
C THR A 166 -15.88 -5.79 49.70
N THR A 167 -16.78 -5.23 50.52
CA THR A 167 -16.46 -4.05 51.33
C THR A 167 -16.38 -4.44 52.81
N THR A 168 -15.24 -4.15 53.42
CA THR A 168 -14.99 -4.40 54.85
C THR A 168 -15.00 -3.08 55.59
N LYS A 169 -15.91 -2.92 56.56
CA LYS A 169 -15.94 -1.77 57.47
C LYS A 169 -16.08 -2.30 58.89
N GLY A 170 -14.96 -2.33 59.63
CA GLY A 170 -14.90 -2.94 60.96
C GLY A 170 -15.05 -4.47 60.93
N SER A 171 -15.69 -5.04 61.96
CA SER A 171 -15.80 -6.51 62.18
C SER A 171 -16.85 -7.23 61.32
N SER A 172 -17.55 -6.57 60.40
CA SER A 172 -18.55 -7.21 59.54
C SER A 172 -18.23 -7.06 58.06
N THR A 173 -18.31 -8.17 57.34
CA THR A 173 -18.15 -8.26 55.89
C THR A 173 -19.53 -8.35 55.23
N THR A 174 -19.78 -7.53 54.21
CA THR A 174 -21.00 -7.63 53.38
C THR A 174 -20.60 -7.78 51.93
N GLU A 175 -21.22 -8.74 51.23
CA GLU A 175 -21.01 -8.99 49.79
C GLU A 175 -22.21 -8.46 48.99
N SER A 176 -21.94 -7.69 47.94
CA SER A 176 -22.95 -7.30 46.95
C SER A 176 -22.46 -7.62 45.55
N VAL A 177 -23.36 -8.18 44.73
CA VAL A 177 -23.07 -8.55 43.34
C VAL A 177 -23.72 -7.53 42.42
N SER A 178 -22.92 -6.92 41.54
CA SER A 178 -23.38 -6.03 40.47
C SER A 178 -23.02 -6.64 39.12
N THR A 179 -24.03 -6.86 38.29
CA THR A 179 -23.90 -7.40 36.94
C THR A 179 -24.03 -6.27 35.93
N VAL A 180 -23.00 -6.03 35.13
CA VAL A 180 -23.03 -5.05 34.03
C VAL A 180 -23.02 -5.82 32.72
N THR A 181 -24.13 -5.73 31.99
CA THR A 181 -24.25 -6.29 30.64
C THR A 181 -23.88 -5.21 29.63
N SER A 182 -22.73 -5.35 28.98
CA SER A 182 -22.31 -4.45 27.91
C SER A 182 -22.50 -5.14 26.56
N THR A 183 -23.52 -4.74 25.81
CA THR A 183 -23.62 -5.07 24.38
C THR A 183 -22.74 -4.12 23.58
N LYS A 184 -21.51 -4.54 23.25
CA LYS A 184 -20.74 -3.90 22.18
C LYS A 184 -21.25 -4.45 20.85
N THR A 185 -22.15 -3.75 20.19
CA THR A 185 -22.23 -3.81 18.73
C THR A 185 -20.93 -3.20 18.21
N SER A 186 -19.99 -4.02 17.74
CA SER A 186 -18.89 -3.48 16.96
C SER A 186 -19.52 -2.76 15.78
N SER A 187 -19.17 -1.50 15.56
CA SER A 187 -19.48 -0.80 14.33
C SER A 187 -18.69 -1.49 13.21
N SER A 188 -19.18 -2.63 12.72
CA SER A 188 -18.58 -3.36 11.62
C SER A 188 -18.49 -2.42 10.42
N LYS A 189 -17.27 -2.01 10.06
CA LYS A 189 -17.00 -1.21 8.86
C LYS A 189 -17.56 -1.99 7.67
N THR A 190 -18.70 -1.56 7.15
CA THR A 190 -19.36 -2.26 6.03
C THR A 190 -18.67 -1.82 4.75
N VAL A 191 -17.94 -2.73 4.09
CA VAL A 191 -17.32 -2.49 2.78
C VAL A 191 -18.29 -2.88 1.65
N THR A 192 -18.34 -2.08 0.59
CA THR A 192 -19.20 -2.34 -0.58
C THR A 192 -18.41 -2.95 -1.73
N THR A 193 -19.07 -3.64 -2.66
CA THR A 193 -18.40 -4.17 -3.86
C THR A 193 -17.81 -3.08 -4.74
N ALA A 194 -18.44 -1.90 -4.82
CA ALA A 194 -17.91 -0.75 -5.55
C ALA A 194 -16.61 -0.21 -4.92
N GLU A 195 -16.54 -0.18 -3.58
CA GLU A 195 -15.32 0.19 -2.85
C GLU A 195 -14.19 -0.82 -3.11
N LEU A 196 -14.50 -2.12 -3.04
CA LEU A 196 -13.55 -3.19 -3.34
C LEU A 196 -13.06 -3.13 -4.79
N GLN A 197 -13.95 -2.85 -5.74
CA GLN A 197 -13.63 -2.71 -7.16
C GLN A 197 -12.65 -1.57 -7.38
N THR A 198 -12.94 -0.39 -6.85
CA THR A 198 -12.09 0.80 -6.97
C THR A 198 -10.68 0.55 -6.40
N ALA A 199 -10.59 -0.06 -5.22
CA ALA A 199 -9.30 -0.37 -4.60
C ALA A 199 -8.52 -1.45 -5.36
N ALA A 200 -9.20 -2.49 -5.86
CA ALA A 200 -8.59 -3.55 -6.65
C ALA A 200 -8.08 -3.07 -8.02
N ASP A 201 -8.84 -2.20 -8.70
CA ASP A 201 -8.41 -1.60 -9.96
C ASP A 201 -7.17 -0.73 -9.75
N ALA A 202 -7.13 0.07 -8.67
CA ALA A 202 -5.96 0.84 -8.29
C ALA A 202 -4.73 -0.05 -7.99
N VAL A 203 -4.89 -1.19 -7.30
CA VAL A 203 -3.80 -2.17 -7.10
C VAL A 203 -3.26 -2.68 -8.44
N ARG A 204 -4.15 -3.00 -9.39
CA ARG A 204 -3.77 -3.52 -10.70
C ARG A 204 -3.09 -2.48 -11.56
N GLU A 205 -3.57 -1.24 -11.55
CA GLU A 205 -2.93 -0.11 -12.24
C GLU A 205 -1.57 0.24 -11.59
N CYS A 206 -1.45 0.16 -10.26
CA CYS A 206 -0.17 0.33 -9.58
C CYS A 206 0.84 -0.73 -10.03
N ALA A 207 0.43 -2.00 -10.05
CA ALA A 207 1.25 -3.10 -10.53
C ALA A 207 1.62 -2.93 -12.01
N LYS A 208 0.70 -2.42 -12.84
CA LYS A 208 0.94 -2.12 -14.26
C LYS A 208 2.03 -1.08 -14.44
N LEU A 209 2.00 0.02 -13.70
CA LEU A 209 3.03 1.04 -13.79
C LEU A 209 4.42 0.45 -13.47
N VAL A 210 4.51 -0.32 -12.38
CA VAL A 210 5.75 -1.01 -11.96
C VAL A 210 6.22 -2.05 -12.98
N ASP A 211 5.30 -2.70 -13.68
CA ASP A 211 5.61 -3.69 -14.72
C ASP A 211 6.00 -3.06 -16.06
N THR A 212 5.56 -1.83 -16.34
CA THR A 212 5.78 -1.16 -17.63
C THR A 212 7.26 -0.84 -17.79
N PRO A 213 7.91 -1.19 -18.91
CA PRO A 213 9.34 -1.01 -19.09
C PRO A 213 9.67 0.48 -19.30
N PRO A 214 10.92 0.90 -19.01
CA PRO A 214 11.30 2.30 -19.02
C PRO A 214 11.24 2.95 -20.41
N ASN A 215 11.33 2.17 -21.49
CA ASN A 215 11.14 2.67 -22.86
C ASN A 215 9.68 3.02 -23.18
N GLU A 216 8.72 2.62 -22.35
CA GLU A 216 7.29 2.96 -22.45
C GLU A 216 6.87 3.91 -21.32
N LEU A 217 7.37 3.69 -20.09
CA LEU A 217 7.14 4.55 -18.93
C LEU A 217 8.43 5.24 -18.48
N ASN A 218 8.63 6.46 -18.98
CA ASN A 218 9.72 7.37 -18.62
C ASN A 218 9.14 8.65 -17.99
N PRO A 219 9.96 9.62 -17.52
CA PRO A 219 9.44 10.82 -16.85
C PRO A 219 8.42 11.62 -17.67
N ILE A 220 8.58 11.70 -18.99
CA ILE A 220 7.62 12.39 -19.87
C ILE A 220 6.30 11.62 -19.95
N THR A 221 6.36 10.33 -20.29
CA THR A 221 5.14 9.52 -20.45
C THR A 221 4.42 9.27 -19.13
N TYR A 222 5.12 9.32 -18.00
CA TYR A 222 4.50 9.27 -16.68
C TYR A 222 3.71 10.56 -16.38
N VAL A 223 4.25 11.74 -16.70
CA VAL A 223 3.49 13.02 -16.61
C VAL A 223 2.25 12.96 -17.50
N GLU A 224 2.38 12.53 -18.76
CA GLU A 224 1.27 12.39 -19.70
C GLU A 224 0.19 11.42 -19.19
N LEU A 225 0.61 10.29 -18.59
CA LEU A 225 -0.30 9.32 -18.00
C LEU A 225 -1.10 9.93 -16.84
N VAL A 226 -0.46 10.69 -15.95
CA VAL A 226 -1.14 11.34 -14.83
C VAL A 226 -2.11 12.43 -15.34
N GLN A 227 -1.68 13.24 -16.31
CA GLN A 227 -2.54 14.27 -16.93
C GLN A 227 -3.77 13.64 -17.59
N LYS A 228 -3.60 12.53 -18.31
CA LYS A 228 -4.69 11.80 -18.93
C LYS A 228 -5.69 11.27 -17.90
N LEU A 229 -5.20 10.57 -16.87
CA LEU A 229 -6.08 10.04 -15.81
C LEU A 229 -6.79 11.16 -15.05
N HIS A 230 -6.09 12.28 -14.83
CA HIS A 230 -6.67 13.45 -14.21
C HIS A 230 -7.85 13.99 -15.02
N ALA A 231 -7.66 14.24 -16.31
CA ALA A 231 -8.70 14.74 -17.21
C ALA A 231 -9.89 13.75 -17.34
N GLU A 232 -9.62 12.45 -17.43
CA GLU A 232 -10.65 11.43 -17.64
C GLU A 232 -11.46 11.11 -16.37
N LYS A 233 -10.86 11.25 -15.18
CA LYS A 233 -11.48 10.79 -13.93
C LYS A 233 -11.43 11.81 -12.79
N LEU A 234 -10.24 12.32 -12.46
CA LEU A 234 -10.04 13.03 -11.17
C LEU A 234 -10.55 14.48 -11.19
N ALA A 235 -10.52 15.16 -12.33
CA ALA A 235 -11.01 16.54 -12.45
C ALA A 235 -12.49 16.65 -12.06
N ALA A 236 -13.30 15.62 -12.36
CA ALA A 236 -14.72 15.57 -11.98
C ALA A 236 -14.94 15.48 -10.46
N PHE A 237 -13.92 15.08 -9.70
CA PHE A 237 -13.93 15.04 -8.23
C PHE A 237 -13.30 16.30 -7.61
N GLY A 238 -13.02 17.34 -8.41
CA GLY A 238 -12.41 18.57 -7.91
C GLY A 238 -10.92 18.43 -7.57
N VAL A 239 -10.23 17.45 -8.17
CA VAL A 239 -8.78 17.31 -8.03
C VAL A 239 -8.07 18.35 -8.90
N GLU A 240 -7.13 19.08 -8.32
CA GLU A 240 -6.22 19.97 -9.04
C GLU A 240 -4.90 19.23 -9.36
N LEU A 241 -4.29 19.56 -10.50
CA LEU A 241 -3.02 18.99 -10.96
C LEU A 241 -2.03 20.12 -11.27
N THR A 242 -0.87 20.08 -10.62
CA THR A 242 0.29 20.92 -10.90
C THR A 242 1.46 20.05 -11.35
N VAL A 243 2.20 20.49 -12.38
CA VAL A 243 3.40 19.81 -12.86
C VAL A 243 4.54 20.83 -12.94
N ILE A 244 5.65 20.55 -12.27
CA ILE A 244 6.89 21.33 -12.30
C ILE A 244 7.93 20.48 -13.03
N GLN A 245 8.35 20.87 -14.23
CA GLN A 245 9.11 19.97 -15.11
C GLN A 245 10.40 20.59 -15.66
N GLY A 246 11.42 19.74 -15.81
CA GLY A 246 12.69 20.10 -16.44
C GLY A 246 13.39 21.25 -15.74
N THR A 247 13.78 22.28 -16.48
CA THR A 247 14.54 23.41 -15.93
C THR A 247 13.74 24.23 -14.91
N GLU A 248 12.41 24.15 -14.90
CA GLU A 248 11.60 24.82 -13.87
C GLU A 248 11.93 24.29 -12.46
N LEU A 249 12.26 23.00 -12.33
CA LEU A 249 12.70 22.42 -11.05
C LEU A 249 13.97 23.11 -10.55
N ARG A 250 14.97 23.29 -11.43
CA ARG A 250 16.20 24.03 -11.12
C ARG A 250 15.87 25.47 -10.71
N ASP A 251 15.06 26.15 -11.50
CA ASP A 251 14.77 27.58 -11.33
C ASP A 251 13.97 27.86 -10.04
N ARG A 252 13.18 26.87 -9.59
CA ARG A 252 12.42 26.92 -8.33
C ARG A 252 13.16 26.32 -7.13
N GLY A 253 14.40 25.83 -7.31
CA GLY A 253 15.24 25.33 -6.22
C GLY A 253 14.99 23.88 -5.81
N PHE A 254 14.30 23.06 -6.63
CA PHE A 254 14.17 21.61 -6.44
C PHE A 254 15.48 20.89 -6.85
N GLY A 255 16.54 21.16 -6.09
CA GLY A 255 17.88 20.73 -6.46
C GLY A 255 18.10 19.22 -6.40
N GLY A 256 17.38 18.49 -5.56
CA GLY A 256 17.44 17.03 -5.49
C GLY A 256 16.90 16.38 -6.77
N ILE A 257 15.62 16.60 -7.06
CA ILE A 257 14.93 16.00 -8.22
C ILE A 257 15.63 16.43 -9.52
N TRP A 258 15.99 17.72 -9.64
CA TRP A 258 16.70 18.22 -10.81
C TRP A 258 18.04 17.52 -11.02
N ASN A 259 18.90 17.45 -10.00
CA ASN A 259 20.26 16.91 -10.18
C ASN A 259 20.26 15.41 -10.45
N VAL A 260 19.31 14.66 -9.89
CA VAL A 260 19.14 13.23 -10.19
C VAL A 260 18.71 13.03 -11.64
N GLY A 261 17.71 13.79 -12.13
CA GLY A 261 17.13 13.55 -13.45
C GLY A 261 17.76 14.30 -14.64
N LYS A 262 18.59 15.33 -14.41
CA LYS A 262 19.12 16.20 -15.49
C LYS A 262 19.97 15.48 -16.54
N ALA A 263 20.46 14.28 -16.23
CA ALA A 263 21.26 13.45 -17.12
C ALA A 263 20.43 12.71 -18.18
N SER A 264 19.17 12.41 -17.88
CA SER A 264 18.27 11.76 -18.83
C SER A 264 17.91 12.69 -19.99
N GLU A 265 17.57 12.11 -21.14
CA GLU A 265 16.89 12.83 -22.21
C GLU A 265 15.44 13.16 -21.82
N ASN A 266 14.85 12.33 -20.96
CA ASN A 266 13.50 12.50 -20.44
C ASN A 266 13.59 13.29 -19.12
N LEU A 267 13.48 14.61 -19.22
CA LEU A 267 13.70 15.50 -18.08
C LEU A 267 12.75 15.23 -16.89
N PRO A 268 13.23 15.43 -15.64
CA PRO A 268 12.49 15.09 -14.44
C PRO A 268 11.29 16.02 -14.19
N ALA A 269 10.37 15.59 -13.33
CA ALA A 269 9.19 16.35 -12.94
C ALA A 269 8.82 16.13 -11.47
N LEU A 270 8.26 17.16 -10.83
CA LEU A 270 7.44 17.02 -9.64
C LEU A 270 5.98 17.14 -10.06
N ILE A 271 5.19 16.11 -9.80
CA ILE A 271 3.75 16.07 -10.09
C ILE A 271 3.00 16.21 -8.76
N HIS A 272 2.09 17.16 -8.66
CA HIS A 272 1.29 17.41 -7.47
C HIS A 272 -0.20 17.33 -7.79
N LEU A 273 -0.89 16.36 -7.17
CA LEU A 273 -2.34 16.23 -7.18
C LEU A 273 -2.88 16.71 -5.83
N SER A 274 -3.96 17.50 -5.86
CA SER A 274 -4.58 18.10 -4.67
C SER A 274 -6.08 17.86 -4.66
N HIS A 275 -6.61 17.27 -3.58
CA HIS A 275 -8.05 17.12 -3.34
C HIS A 275 -8.42 17.73 -1.99
N VAL A 276 -9.17 18.83 -2.01
CA VAL A 276 -9.55 19.58 -0.80
C VAL A 276 -11.07 19.57 -0.63
N PRO A 277 -11.64 18.62 0.11
CA PRO A 277 -13.08 18.61 0.37
C PRO A 277 -13.45 19.72 1.35
N ALA A 278 -14.70 20.20 1.27
CA ALA A 278 -15.20 21.29 2.10
C ALA A 278 -15.13 21.02 3.62
N GLY A 279 -15.12 19.74 4.03
CA GLY A 279 -15.01 19.33 5.43
C GLY A 279 -13.59 19.17 5.95
N ALA A 280 -12.56 19.49 5.15
CA ALA A 280 -11.17 19.33 5.53
C ALA A 280 -10.79 20.17 6.76
N VAL A 281 -10.38 19.51 7.85
CA VAL A 281 -9.85 20.16 9.07
C VAL A 281 -8.35 19.96 9.27
N LYS A 282 -7.75 19.10 8.44
CA LYS A 282 -6.32 18.74 8.45
C LYS A 282 -5.80 18.58 7.04
N THR A 283 -4.49 18.72 6.87
CA THR A 283 -3.79 18.51 5.59
C THR A 283 -2.91 17.27 5.66
N VAL A 284 -3.14 16.33 4.76
CA VAL A 284 -2.37 15.09 4.60
C VAL A 284 -1.64 15.15 3.25
N ALA A 285 -0.33 14.93 3.27
CA ALA A 285 0.49 14.88 2.07
C ALA A 285 1.21 13.53 1.95
N TRP A 286 1.12 12.97 0.76
CA TRP A 286 1.74 11.71 0.39
C TRP A 286 2.83 11.96 -0.64
N VAL A 287 4.05 11.50 -0.38
CA VAL A 287 5.22 11.76 -1.23
C VAL A 287 5.78 10.44 -1.77
N GLY A 288 5.96 10.30 -3.08
CA GLY A 288 6.39 9.05 -3.69
C GLY A 288 7.70 9.18 -4.47
N LYS A 289 8.64 8.25 -4.24
CA LYS A 289 9.83 8.06 -5.09
C LYS A 289 9.41 7.54 -6.46
N GLY A 290 9.71 8.28 -7.53
CA GLY A 290 9.29 8.00 -8.90
C GLY A 290 10.46 7.82 -9.87
N LEU A 291 11.45 7.00 -9.52
CA LEU A 291 12.58 6.71 -10.42
C LEU A 291 12.13 5.73 -11.51
N THR A 292 11.84 6.23 -12.71
CA THR A 292 11.33 5.41 -13.82
C THR A 292 12.35 4.39 -14.31
N PHE A 293 13.63 4.71 -14.14
CA PHE A 293 14.72 3.76 -14.23
C PHE A 293 15.90 4.25 -13.40
N ASP A 294 16.62 3.30 -12.80
CA ASP A 294 17.80 3.58 -12.00
C ASP A 294 19.00 2.76 -12.50
N THR A 295 19.94 3.47 -13.14
CA THR A 295 21.22 2.89 -13.56
C THR A 295 22.25 2.86 -12.43
N GLY A 296 21.99 3.58 -11.32
CA GLY A 296 22.93 3.99 -10.30
C GLY A 296 23.75 5.24 -10.62
N GLY A 297 23.53 5.85 -11.79
CA GLY A 297 24.29 7.03 -12.19
C GLY A 297 25.77 6.69 -12.41
N LEU A 298 26.67 7.58 -11.98
CA LEU A 298 28.10 7.35 -12.14
C LEU A 298 28.63 6.22 -11.22
N ASP A 299 27.92 5.93 -10.13
CA ASP A 299 28.11 4.76 -9.26
C ASP A 299 27.30 3.58 -9.81
N ILE A 300 27.56 3.25 -11.08
CA ILE A 300 26.75 2.36 -11.89
C ILE A 300 26.52 0.99 -11.22
N LYS A 301 25.27 0.51 -11.26
CA LYS A 301 24.92 -0.82 -10.78
C LYS A 301 25.63 -1.90 -11.62
N VAL A 302 26.43 -2.73 -10.97
CA VAL A 302 27.17 -3.85 -11.58
C VAL A 302 26.56 -5.22 -11.24
N GLY A 303 27.07 -6.30 -11.84
CA GLY A 303 26.74 -7.67 -11.44
C GLY A 303 25.30 -8.11 -11.69
N GLY A 304 24.57 -7.43 -12.58
CA GLY A 304 23.15 -7.68 -12.85
C GLY A 304 22.18 -6.94 -11.93
N GLY A 305 22.67 -6.11 -10.99
CA GLY A 305 21.84 -5.33 -10.08
C GLY A 305 20.95 -4.28 -10.74
N MET A 306 21.20 -3.96 -12.02
CA MET A 306 20.36 -3.04 -12.81
C MET A 306 19.08 -3.72 -13.35
N VAL A 307 19.08 -5.04 -13.52
CA VAL A 307 17.88 -5.75 -14.00
C VAL A 307 16.80 -5.68 -12.95
N GLY A 308 15.65 -5.14 -13.33
CA GLY A 308 14.52 -4.93 -12.43
C GLY A 308 14.34 -3.47 -11.98
N MET A 309 15.30 -2.57 -12.23
CA MET A 309 15.23 -1.18 -11.78
C MET A 309 14.14 -0.31 -12.45
N LYS A 310 13.37 -0.88 -13.38
CA LYS A 310 12.07 -0.29 -13.80
C LYS A 310 11.08 -0.17 -12.62
N THR A 311 11.26 -0.98 -11.58
CA THR A 311 10.37 -1.03 -10.43
C THR A 311 10.65 0.08 -9.42
N ASP A 312 11.68 0.90 -9.66
CA ASP A 312 12.18 1.90 -8.71
C ASP A 312 11.31 3.17 -8.60
N MET A 313 10.20 3.17 -9.35
CA MET A 313 9.10 4.12 -9.25
C MET A 313 7.92 3.59 -8.42
N GLY A 314 8.06 2.41 -7.80
CA GLY A 314 6.98 1.73 -7.07
C GLY A 314 6.39 2.55 -5.92
N GLY A 315 7.20 3.39 -5.26
CA GLY A 315 6.73 4.33 -4.25
C GLY A 315 5.73 5.34 -4.81
N SER A 316 6.08 6.00 -5.92
CA SER A 316 5.18 6.92 -6.63
C SER A 316 3.94 6.22 -7.19
N ALA A 317 4.07 4.99 -7.68
CA ALA A 317 2.95 4.20 -8.19
C ALA A 317 1.92 3.92 -7.10
N GLY A 318 2.39 3.47 -5.93
CA GLY A 318 1.57 3.20 -4.75
C GLY A 318 0.87 4.46 -4.24
N ILE A 319 1.61 5.57 -4.14
CA ILE A 319 1.07 6.88 -3.73
C ILE A 319 0.01 7.38 -4.72
N PHE A 320 0.30 7.33 -6.02
CA PHE A 320 -0.61 7.82 -7.05
C PHE A 320 -1.91 7.01 -7.09
N GLN A 321 -1.82 5.68 -7.12
CA GLN A 321 -3.01 4.83 -7.18
C GLN A 321 -3.74 4.73 -5.84
N GLY A 322 -3.03 4.85 -4.71
CA GLY A 322 -3.63 5.04 -3.40
C GLY A 322 -4.45 6.33 -3.33
N PHE A 323 -3.93 7.43 -3.88
CA PHE A 323 -4.64 8.70 -3.98
C PHE A 323 -5.91 8.56 -4.83
N VAL A 324 -5.80 7.96 -6.01
CA VAL A 324 -6.95 7.66 -6.89
C VAL A 324 -8.00 6.85 -6.13
N ALA A 325 -7.62 5.76 -5.47
CA ALA A 325 -8.55 4.91 -4.74
C ALA A 325 -9.24 5.65 -3.58
N THR A 326 -8.51 6.47 -2.84
CA THR A 326 -9.03 7.24 -1.71
C THR A 326 -10.04 8.31 -2.16
N VAL A 327 -9.73 9.04 -3.23
CA VAL A 327 -10.60 10.09 -3.78
C VAL A 327 -11.85 9.49 -4.40
N LEU A 328 -11.71 8.47 -5.26
CA LEU A 328 -12.86 7.85 -5.95
C LEU A 328 -13.82 7.13 -4.98
N ASN A 329 -13.31 6.59 -3.88
CA ASN A 329 -14.13 6.03 -2.81
C ASN A 329 -14.70 7.09 -1.84
N GLY A 330 -14.37 8.37 -2.02
CA GLY A 330 -14.85 9.46 -1.17
C GLY A 330 -14.41 9.34 0.28
N ILE A 331 -13.21 8.82 0.56
CA ILE A 331 -12.77 8.51 1.92
C ILE A 331 -12.34 9.78 2.67
N ASN A 332 -11.67 10.73 2.02
CA ASN A 332 -10.97 11.83 2.70
C ASN A 332 -11.87 13.02 3.09
N THR A 333 -13.13 12.81 3.44
CA THR A 333 -14.11 13.88 3.70
C THR A 333 -13.70 14.92 4.76
N ASN A 334 -12.83 14.56 5.71
CA ASN A 334 -12.42 15.41 6.82
C ASN A 334 -10.97 15.91 6.72
N PHE A 335 -10.27 15.70 5.58
CA PHE A 335 -8.92 16.23 5.38
C PHE A 335 -8.61 16.53 3.91
N ALA A 336 -7.79 17.55 3.69
CA ALA A 336 -7.16 17.81 2.40
C ALA A 336 -6.13 16.71 2.14
N LEU A 337 -6.16 16.13 0.96
CA LEU A 337 -5.23 15.09 0.56
C LEU A 337 -4.41 15.57 -0.64
N HIS A 338 -3.09 15.43 -0.53
CA HIS A 338 -2.16 15.75 -1.60
C HIS A 338 -1.29 14.53 -1.95
N ALA A 339 -1.04 14.30 -3.23
CA ALA A 339 -0.05 13.34 -3.71
C ALA A 339 1.04 14.08 -4.49
N ILE A 340 2.29 13.91 -4.07
CA ILE A 340 3.49 14.51 -4.66
C ILE A 340 4.37 13.38 -5.20
N LEU A 341 4.53 13.32 -6.51
CA LEU A 341 5.32 12.30 -7.20
C LEU A 341 6.64 12.92 -7.65
N CYS A 342 7.74 12.42 -7.11
CA CYS A 342 9.08 12.91 -7.44
C CYS A 342 9.65 12.05 -8.58
N VAL A 343 9.38 12.45 -9.82
CA VAL A 343 9.64 11.65 -11.03
C VAL A 343 10.97 12.04 -11.66
N ALA A 344 11.85 11.06 -11.83
CA ALA A 344 13.16 11.24 -12.47
C ALA A 344 13.63 9.93 -13.09
N GLU A 345 14.69 10.00 -13.89
CA GLU A 345 15.44 8.83 -14.36
C GLU A 345 16.91 9.06 -14.00
N ASN A 346 17.52 8.12 -13.27
CA ASN A 346 18.92 8.23 -12.86
C ASN A 346 19.81 7.65 -13.97
N SER A 347 20.31 8.51 -14.85
CA SER A 347 21.01 8.13 -16.08
C SER A 347 22.49 8.48 -16.06
N VAL A 348 23.27 7.82 -16.93
CA VAL A 348 24.69 8.11 -17.17
C VAL A 348 24.84 8.95 -18.42
N ASP A 349 25.31 10.19 -18.24
CA ASP A 349 25.59 11.15 -19.31
C ASP A 349 26.66 12.15 -18.85
N THR A 350 27.16 12.98 -19.78
CA THR A 350 28.01 14.13 -19.46
C THR A 350 27.40 15.09 -18.44
N ARG A 351 26.06 15.13 -18.34
CA ARG A 351 25.30 15.95 -17.41
C ARG A 351 25.06 15.29 -16.04
N SER A 352 25.46 14.04 -15.83
CA SER A 352 25.28 13.36 -14.54
C SER A 352 25.89 14.15 -13.39
N PHE A 353 25.15 14.22 -12.28
CA PHE A 353 25.70 14.63 -11.00
C PHE A 353 26.75 13.61 -10.54
N ARG A 354 27.71 14.06 -9.74
CA ARG A 354 28.92 13.31 -9.42
C ARG A 354 29.06 13.09 -7.94
N PRO A 355 29.75 12.01 -7.51
CA PRO A 355 30.42 12.04 -6.22
C PRO A 355 31.24 13.34 -6.09
N ASP A 356 31.21 13.94 -4.91
CA ASP A 356 31.75 15.26 -4.54
C ASP A 356 30.93 16.49 -5.01
N ASP A 357 29.90 16.34 -5.86
CA ASP A 357 28.97 17.45 -6.11
C ASP A 357 28.21 17.79 -4.81
N ILE A 358 28.00 19.09 -4.54
CA ILE A 358 27.13 19.56 -3.45
C ILE A 358 25.81 20.06 -4.04
N ILE A 359 24.70 19.41 -3.64
CA ILE A 359 23.35 19.76 -4.06
C ILE A 359 22.68 20.59 -2.97
N THR A 360 22.04 21.71 -3.34
CA THR A 360 21.14 22.45 -2.44
C THR A 360 19.72 21.92 -2.60
N ALA A 361 19.17 21.31 -1.54
CA ALA A 361 17.81 20.78 -1.51
C ALA A 361 16.77 21.90 -1.45
N TYR A 362 15.51 21.58 -1.76
CA TYR A 362 14.38 22.52 -1.65
C TYR A 362 14.17 23.07 -0.22
N SER A 363 14.59 22.30 0.79
CA SER A 363 14.62 22.73 2.20
C SER A 363 15.65 23.84 2.49
N GLY A 364 16.57 24.11 1.55
CA GLY A 364 17.70 25.02 1.70
C GLY A 364 18.97 24.36 2.27
N LYS A 365 18.89 23.10 2.71
CA LYS A 365 20.06 22.34 3.19
C LYS A 365 20.94 21.89 2.04
N THR A 366 22.22 21.73 2.31
CA THR A 366 23.24 21.27 1.36
C THR A 366 23.59 19.80 1.59
N VAL A 367 23.71 19.04 0.50
CA VAL A 367 24.00 17.60 0.53
C VAL A 367 25.21 17.31 -0.36
N GLU A 368 26.29 16.83 0.24
CA GLU A 368 27.45 16.28 -0.47
C GLU A 368 27.10 14.89 -1.01
N VAL A 369 27.26 14.71 -2.31
CA VAL A 369 26.97 13.44 -2.97
C VAL A 369 28.17 12.52 -2.80
N THR A 370 27.96 11.38 -2.16
CA THR A 370 28.99 10.35 -1.95
C THR A 370 28.69 9.04 -2.68
N ASP A 371 27.44 8.86 -3.12
CA ASP A 371 26.97 7.73 -3.90
C ASP A 371 25.77 8.15 -4.77
N THR A 372 25.91 8.11 -6.09
CA THR A 372 24.86 8.49 -7.04
C THR A 372 23.76 7.42 -7.18
N ASP A 373 23.93 6.24 -6.59
CA ASP A 373 22.91 5.17 -6.42
C ASP A 373 22.09 5.31 -5.12
N ALA A 374 22.34 6.38 -4.35
CA ALA A 374 21.51 6.82 -3.25
C ALA A 374 20.67 8.05 -3.66
N GLU A 375 20.07 7.99 -4.85
CA GLU A 375 19.32 9.05 -5.52
C GLU A 375 17.89 9.21 -5.02
N GLY A 376 17.20 8.12 -4.66
CA GLY A 376 15.79 8.15 -4.30
C GLY A 376 15.48 9.10 -3.14
N ARG A 377 16.38 9.14 -2.15
CA ARG A 377 16.27 10.05 -1.00
C ARG A 377 16.56 11.51 -1.37
N LEU A 378 17.37 11.76 -2.39
CA LEU A 378 17.59 13.10 -2.96
C LEU A 378 16.34 13.61 -3.68
N CYS A 379 15.59 12.73 -4.34
CA CYS A 379 14.29 13.10 -4.89
C CYS A 379 13.26 13.37 -3.78
N LEU A 380 13.20 12.48 -2.78
CA LEU A 380 12.23 12.59 -1.68
C LEU A 380 12.46 13.80 -0.77
N MET A 381 13.71 14.19 -0.51
CA MET A 381 13.99 15.36 0.35
C MET A 381 13.30 16.63 -0.16
N ASP A 382 13.24 16.81 -1.48
CA ASP A 382 12.57 17.94 -2.11
C ASP A 382 11.04 17.82 -1.97
N GLY A 383 10.49 16.62 -2.15
CA GLY A 383 9.06 16.36 -2.03
C GLY A 383 8.53 16.56 -0.61
N VAL A 384 9.24 16.05 0.42
CA VAL A 384 8.83 16.23 1.83
C VAL A 384 9.05 17.66 2.31
N ALA A 385 10.07 18.36 1.79
CA ALA A 385 10.26 19.77 2.04
C ALA A 385 9.09 20.58 1.46
N TYR A 386 8.68 20.31 0.21
CA TYR A 386 7.51 20.95 -0.40
C TYR A 386 6.22 20.66 0.38
N ALA A 387 6.01 19.40 0.79
CA ALA A 387 4.84 19.01 1.59
C ALA A 387 4.76 19.73 2.95
N SER A 388 5.89 19.86 3.65
CA SER A 388 5.93 20.50 4.97
C SER A 388 5.91 22.02 4.89
N LYS A 389 6.67 22.61 3.96
CA LYS A 389 6.87 24.06 3.84
C LYS A 389 5.72 24.77 3.13
N ASP A 390 5.31 24.27 1.96
CA ASP A 390 4.39 24.98 1.06
C ASP A 390 2.94 24.56 1.31
N LEU A 391 2.71 23.27 1.59
CA LEU A 391 1.36 22.76 1.91
C LEU A 391 1.04 22.83 3.40
N ASN A 392 2.04 23.12 4.24
CA ASN A 392 1.91 23.14 5.69
C ASN A 392 1.22 21.86 6.23
N ALA A 393 1.58 20.69 5.69
CA ALA A 393 0.88 19.44 5.98
C ALA A 393 0.99 19.05 7.47
N ASP A 394 -0.11 18.56 8.04
CA ASP A 394 -0.19 18.03 9.41
C ASP A 394 0.30 16.57 9.47
N VAL A 395 0.10 15.81 8.38
CA VAL A 395 0.53 14.42 8.25
C VAL A 395 1.28 14.28 6.93
N ILE A 396 2.52 13.81 6.99
CA ILE A 396 3.34 13.50 5.82
C ILE A 396 3.66 12.01 5.82
N LEU A 397 3.38 11.32 4.73
CA LEU A 397 3.81 9.94 4.54
C LEU A 397 4.57 9.84 3.22
N ASP A 398 5.82 9.42 3.27
CA ASP A 398 6.61 9.17 2.08
C ASP A 398 6.84 7.67 1.84
N MET A 399 6.73 7.23 0.57
CA MET A 399 6.91 5.83 0.16
C MET A 399 7.99 5.71 -0.89
N ALA A 400 8.88 4.75 -0.71
CA ALA A 400 9.94 4.48 -1.67
C ALA A 400 10.37 3.02 -1.71
N THR A 401 10.78 2.59 -2.89
CA THR A 401 11.67 1.44 -3.08
C THR A 401 13.10 1.90 -2.77
N LEU A 402 13.42 2.12 -1.49
CA LEU A 402 14.57 2.96 -1.15
C LEU A 402 15.86 2.18 -0.95
N THR A 403 15.83 1.06 -0.21
CA THR A 403 17.07 0.38 0.19
C THR A 403 17.02 -1.13 0.04
N GLY A 404 18.17 -1.71 -0.34
CA GLY A 404 18.40 -3.15 -0.20
C GLY A 404 18.33 -3.62 1.26
N ALA A 405 18.67 -2.75 2.22
CA ALA A 405 18.67 -3.03 3.65
C ALA A 405 17.27 -3.31 4.22
N GLN A 406 16.20 -2.87 3.55
CA GLN A 406 14.82 -3.15 3.93
C GLN A 406 14.55 -4.65 4.05
N ALA A 407 14.93 -5.46 3.04
CA ALA A 407 14.71 -6.91 3.10
C ALA A 407 15.46 -7.56 4.28
N SER A 408 16.67 -7.08 4.58
CA SER A 408 17.44 -7.58 5.72
C SER A 408 16.76 -7.29 7.05
N ALA A 409 16.03 -6.18 7.16
CA ALA A 409 15.34 -5.76 8.37
C ALA A 409 13.94 -6.38 8.53
N THR A 410 13.11 -6.31 7.48
CA THR A 410 11.67 -6.62 7.55
C THR A 410 11.22 -7.67 6.52
N GLY A 411 12.11 -8.13 5.65
CA GLY A 411 11.83 -9.20 4.68
C GLY A 411 11.07 -8.73 3.44
N TYR A 412 10.58 -9.70 2.66
CA TYR A 412 10.02 -9.46 1.32
C TYR A 412 8.54 -9.06 1.30
N LYS A 413 7.85 -9.17 2.44
CA LYS A 413 6.39 -9.00 2.53
C LYS A 413 5.97 -7.87 3.46
N HIS A 414 6.87 -7.38 4.31
CA HIS A 414 6.62 -6.25 5.19
C HIS A 414 7.47 -5.07 4.75
N ALA A 415 6.85 -3.92 4.50
CA ALA A 415 7.61 -2.67 4.39
C ALA A 415 8.20 -2.27 5.75
N GLY A 416 9.33 -1.58 5.74
CA GLY A 416 9.91 -0.98 6.95
C GLY A 416 9.31 0.39 7.20
N LEU A 417 8.95 0.68 8.45
CA LEU A 417 8.43 1.98 8.87
C LEU A 417 9.44 2.74 9.73
N VAL A 418 9.64 4.03 9.46
CA VAL A 418 10.27 4.99 10.38
C VAL A 418 9.24 6.06 10.67
N VAL A 419 8.77 6.16 11.91
CA VAL A 419 7.61 7.00 12.25
C VAL A 419 7.89 7.80 13.50
N ASN A 420 7.60 9.11 13.48
CA ASN A 420 7.83 10.01 14.61
C ASN A 420 6.75 9.94 15.71
N SER A 421 5.89 8.94 15.68
CA SER A 421 4.76 8.82 16.61
C SER A 421 4.34 7.36 16.74
N GLU A 422 4.34 6.85 17.98
CA GLU A 422 3.86 5.49 18.29
C GLU A 422 2.38 5.30 17.90
N GLU A 423 1.53 6.34 18.07
CA GLU A 423 0.13 6.28 17.65
C GLU A 423 -0.01 6.08 16.14
N PHE A 424 0.72 6.89 15.36
CA PHE A 424 0.65 6.81 13.91
C PHE A 424 1.28 5.52 13.38
N GLU A 425 2.38 5.06 14.00
CA GLU A 425 3.00 3.77 13.69
C GLU A 425 2.04 2.61 13.91
N ALA A 426 1.38 2.57 15.08
CA ALA A 426 0.40 1.54 15.39
C ALA A 426 -0.78 1.55 14.41
N ALA A 427 -1.23 2.74 14.00
CA ALA A 427 -2.28 2.89 12.98
C ALA A 427 -1.85 2.36 11.61
N LEU A 428 -0.61 2.64 11.18
CA LEU A 428 -0.06 2.11 9.93
C LEU A 428 0.08 0.59 9.96
N VAL A 429 0.60 0.03 11.06
CA VAL A 429 0.70 -1.44 11.22
C VAL A 429 -0.67 -2.09 11.19
N ALA A 430 -1.67 -1.50 11.84
CA ALA A 430 -3.05 -1.98 11.77
C ALA A 430 -3.62 -1.91 10.35
N ALA A 431 -3.41 -0.79 9.65
CA ALA A 431 -3.84 -0.61 8.26
C ALA A 431 -3.20 -1.63 7.32
N GLY A 432 -1.91 -1.92 7.50
CA GLY A 432 -1.21 -2.96 6.73
C GLY A 432 -1.79 -4.36 6.98
N ARG A 433 -2.17 -4.69 8.22
CA ARG A 433 -2.81 -5.97 8.55
C ARG A 433 -4.21 -6.10 7.98
N VAL A 434 -5.00 -5.03 7.98
CA VAL A 434 -6.37 -5.03 7.44
C VAL A 434 -6.37 -5.11 5.92
N SER A 435 -5.45 -4.42 5.25
CA SER A 435 -5.38 -4.40 3.78
C SER A 435 -4.58 -5.56 3.16
N GLY A 436 -3.66 -6.16 3.93
CA GLY A 436 -2.69 -7.13 3.43
C GLY A 436 -1.40 -6.51 2.85
N ASP A 437 -1.31 -5.17 2.74
CA ASP A 437 -0.06 -4.47 2.48
C ASP A 437 0.74 -4.34 3.79
N LEU A 438 1.32 -5.46 4.23
CA LEU A 438 1.93 -5.57 5.55
C LEU A 438 3.11 -4.60 5.70
N CYS A 439 3.29 -4.09 6.91
CA CYS A 439 4.42 -3.24 7.29
C CYS A 439 4.84 -3.56 8.73
N HIS A 440 6.07 -3.22 9.07
CA HIS A 440 6.62 -3.42 10.40
C HIS A 440 7.51 -2.25 10.82
N PRO A 441 7.43 -1.83 12.10
CA PRO A 441 8.31 -0.81 12.65
C PRO A 441 9.78 -1.15 12.48
N MET A 442 10.57 -0.16 12.08
CA MET A 442 12.03 -0.15 12.24
C MET A 442 12.40 0.74 13.42
N LEU A 443 13.69 0.84 13.74
CA LEU A 443 14.15 1.68 14.83
C LEU A 443 13.93 3.16 14.51
N TYR A 444 13.03 3.81 15.25
CA TYR A 444 12.97 5.27 15.36
C TYR A 444 13.78 5.70 16.59
N CYS A 445 14.97 6.26 16.38
CA CYS A 445 15.89 6.66 17.44
C CYS A 445 16.74 7.84 16.99
N PRO A 446 16.19 9.06 16.97
CA PRO A 446 16.86 10.25 16.44
C PRO A 446 18.23 10.52 17.10
N GLU A 447 18.38 10.24 18.40
CA GLU A 447 19.61 10.43 19.14
C GLU A 447 20.81 9.64 18.59
N PHE A 448 20.55 8.54 17.87
CA PHE A 448 21.57 7.69 17.25
C PHE A 448 21.52 7.65 15.73
N LEU A 449 20.34 7.86 15.13
CA LEU A 449 20.10 7.64 13.71
C LEU A 449 19.80 8.91 12.90
N ALA A 450 19.57 10.06 13.55
CA ALA A 450 19.33 11.32 12.84
C ALA A 450 20.49 11.69 11.90
N ALA A 451 20.19 12.54 10.91
CA ALA A 451 21.12 12.85 9.83
C ALA A 451 22.47 13.39 10.32
N ASP A 452 22.50 14.20 11.38
CA ASP A 452 23.73 14.73 11.97
C ASP A 452 24.61 13.65 12.64
N LYS A 453 24.04 12.48 12.94
CA LYS A 453 24.76 11.32 13.52
C LYS A 453 25.24 10.36 12.45
N THR A 454 24.38 10.07 11.48
CA THR A 454 24.61 8.98 10.51
C THR A 454 25.11 9.48 9.16
N PHE A 455 24.91 10.76 8.80
CA PHE A 455 25.29 11.34 7.51
C PHE A 455 26.22 12.57 7.64
N PRO A 456 27.29 12.54 8.47
CA PRO A 456 28.16 13.69 8.61
C PRO A 456 28.88 14.01 7.28
N SER A 457 28.84 15.28 6.88
CA SER A 457 29.71 15.84 5.85
C SER A 457 30.71 16.80 6.50
N VAL A 458 31.88 16.95 5.88
CA VAL A 458 32.90 17.93 6.28
C VAL A 458 32.74 19.27 5.58
N VAL A 459 31.93 19.34 4.51
CA VAL A 459 31.80 20.51 3.62
C VAL A 459 30.35 20.92 3.31
N ALA A 460 29.37 20.09 3.66
CA ALA A 460 27.93 20.35 3.50
C ALA A 460 27.18 20.03 4.81
N ASP A 461 25.87 20.26 4.85
CA ASP A 461 25.05 19.92 6.03
C ASP A 461 24.99 18.41 6.29
N MET A 462 25.05 17.60 5.22
CA MET A 462 25.10 16.13 5.30
C MET A 462 25.63 15.49 4.01
N VAL A 463 26.00 14.20 4.07
CA VAL A 463 26.21 13.36 2.86
C VAL A 463 24.93 12.63 2.48
N ASN A 464 24.77 12.19 1.23
CA ASN A 464 23.60 11.37 0.86
C ASN A 464 23.77 9.87 1.19
N TYR A 465 25.01 9.37 1.23
CA TYR A 465 25.30 7.99 1.58
C TYR A 465 26.51 7.83 2.52
N PRO A 466 26.32 7.30 3.73
CA PRO A 466 27.38 7.22 4.71
C PRO A 466 28.08 5.86 4.64
N LYS A 467 29.38 5.87 4.33
CA LYS A 467 30.19 4.64 4.25
C LYS A 467 30.20 3.83 5.56
N SER A 468 30.02 4.47 6.72
CA SER A 468 30.02 3.83 8.04
C SER A 468 28.64 3.39 8.55
N ALA A 469 27.53 3.93 8.02
CA ALA A 469 26.19 3.63 8.54
C ALA A 469 25.44 2.53 7.78
N THR A 470 26.03 1.94 6.73
CA THR A 470 25.42 0.85 5.95
C THR A 470 25.07 -0.37 6.82
N ASN A 471 25.88 -0.63 7.85
CA ASN A 471 25.65 -1.70 8.83
C ASN A 471 24.90 -1.24 10.09
N ASN A 472 24.50 0.04 10.18
CA ASN A 472 23.81 0.62 11.33
C ASN A 472 22.39 1.05 10.94
N ALA A 473 21.45 0.10 10.99
CA ALA A 473 20.04 0.33 10.69
C ALA A 473 19.81 1.03 9.34
N GLY A 474 20.48 0.58 8.27
CA GLY A 474 20.60 1.32 7.00
C GLY A 474 19.28 1.80 6.36
N SER A 475 18.20 1.00 6.43
CA SER A 475 16.88 1.41 5.93
C SER A 475 16.26 2.50 6.82
N ALA A 476 16.39 2.39 8.14
CA ALA A 476 15.90 3.42 9.07
C ALA A 476 16.69 4.74 8.92
N SER A 477 18.02 4.66 8.83
CA SER A 477 18.89 5.81 8.58
C SER A 477 18.55 6.52 7.26
N ALA A 478 18.21 5.77 6.21
CA ALA A 478 17.75 6.37 4.95
C ALA A 478 16.43 7.13 5.11
N GLY A 479 15.50 6.63 5.94
CA GLY A 479 14.31 7.38 6.35
C GLY A 479 14.67 8.67 7.09
N PHE A 480 15.58 8.62 8.08
CA PHE A 480 16.05 9.80 8.80
C PHE A 480 16.71 10.86 7.90
N PHE A 481 17.41 10.44 6.84
CA PHE A 481 17.89 11.37 5.82
C PHE A 481 16.73 12.16 5.21
N VAL A 482 15.67 11.49 4.76
CA VAL A 482 14.49 12.16 4.17
C VAL A 482 13.84 13.10 5.19
N GLY A 483 13.60 12.62 6.41
CA GLY A 483 13.00 13.41 7.49
C GLY A 483 13.79 14.66 7.88
N ALA A 484 15.11 14.66 7.66
CA ALA A 484 15.95 15.84 7.90
C ALA A 484 15.59 17.03 7.00
N HIS A 485 14.80 16.84 5.95
CA HIS A 485 14.37 17.91 5.04
C HIS A 485 12.94 18.41 5.29
N LEU A 486 12.29 17.97 6.36
CA LEU A 486 11.05 18.56 6.84
C LEU A 486 11.28 19.99 7.35
N VAL A 487 10.40 20.92 6.98
CA VAL A 487 10.54 22.36 7.28
C VAL A 487 9.22 22.94 7.83
N PRO A 488 9.23 23.58 9.01
CA PRO A 488 10.32 23.56 10.00
C PRO A 488 10.41 22.19 10.66
N ALA A 489 11.64 21.70 10.89
CA ALA A 489 11.85 20.38 11.52
C ALA A 489 11.23 20.28 12.92
N ASP A 490 11.15 21.41 13.63
CA ASP A 490 10.59 21.49 14.97
C ASP A 490 9.09 21.15 15.06
N ASP A 491 8.37 21.20 13.94
CA ASP A 491 6.93 20.88 13.90
C ASP A 491 6.66 19.36 13.87
N PHE A 492 7.68 18.53 13.60
CA PHE A 492 7.55 17.07 13.48
C PHE A 492 8.16 16.32 14.69
N LYS A 493 8.10 16.94 15.87
CA LYS A 493 8.53 16.34 17.14
C LYS A 493 7.57 15.23 17.61
N GLU A 494 8.03 14.40 18.53
CA GLU A 494 7.26 13.32 19.15
C GLU A 494 6.22 13.82 20.19
N ASP A 495 5.63 15.00 19.98
CA ASP A 495 4.55 15.55 20.81
C ASP A 495 3.15 15.28 20.22
N GLY A 496 3.09 14.67 19.03
CA GLY A 496 1.87 14.32 18.34
C GLY A 496 1.18 15.48 17.63
N SER A 497 1.83 16.65 17.51
CA SER A 497 1.30 17.83 16.80
C SER A 497 1.22 17.61 15.30
N ARG A 498 2.30 17.08 14.69
CA ARG A 498 2.34 16.61 13.30
C ARG A 498 2.99 15.25 13.19
N TRP A 499 2.55 14.50 12.19
CA TRP A 499 3.00 13.13 11.98
C TRP A 499 3.81 13.02 10.69
N TRP A 500 4.91 12.28 10.77
CA TRP A 500 5.69 11.88 9.62
C TRP A 500 5.97 10.38 9.69
N ALA A 501 5.79 9.71 8.54
CA ALA A 501 6.19 8.33 8.35
C ALA A 501 6.94 8.16 7.03
N HIS A 502 8.10 7.50 7.09
CA HIS A 502 8.79 6.94 5.94
C HIS A 502 8.45 5.46 5.81
N VAL A 503 8.11 5.02 4.59
CA VAL A 503 7.80 3.64 4.25
C VAL A 503 8.79 3.13 3.20
N ASP A 504 9.74 2.30 3.64
CA ASP A 504 10.63 1.58 2.73
C ASP A 504 9.95 0.29 2.28
N MET A 505 9.55 0.26 1.01
CA MET A 505 8.81 -0.82 0.36
C MET A 505 9.59 -1.47 -0.79
N ALA A 506 10.93 -1.42 -0.74
CA ALA A 506 11.81 -1.96 -1.79
C ALA A 506 11.38 -3.36 -2.26
N PHE A 507 11.25 -4.33 -1.36
CA PHE A 507 10.91 -5.70 -1.71
C PHE A 507 9.41 -5.99 -1.77
N PRO A 508 8.54 -5.44 -0.87
CA PRO A 508 7.10 -5.61 -0.99
C PRO A 508 6.51 -5.08 -2.31
N SER A 509 7.18 -4.14 -2.97
CA SER A 509 6.76 -3.57 -4.28
C SER A 509 6.67 -4.60 -5.41
N THR A 510 7.33 -5.76 -5.28
CA THR A 510 7.34 -6.81 -6.31
C THR A 510 7.15 -8.21 -5.76
N VAL A 511 6.55 -9.09 -6.56
CA VAL A 511 6.46 -10.53 -6.28
C VAL A 511 6.70 -11.29 -7.56
N GLY A 512 7.66 -12.23 -7.56
CA GLY A 512 7.96 -13.05 -8.74
C GLY A 512 8.36 -12.25 -9.98
N GLY A 513 9.02 -11.10 -9.80
CA GLY A 513 9.44 -10.22 -10.89
C GLY A 513 8.32 -9.37 -11.51
N ARG A 514 7.15 -9.31 -10.85
CA ARG A 514 6.02 -8.47 -11.23
C ARG A 514 5.74 -7.43 -10.15
N GLY A 515 5.23 -6.27 -10.55
CA GLY A 515 4.68 -5.28 -9.64
C GLY A 515 3.60 -5.92 -8.77
N SER A 516 3.71 -5.74 -7.46
CA SER A 516 2.74 -6.30 -6.51
C SER A 516 1.51 -5.41 -6.35
N GLY A 517 1.60 -4.13 -6.69
CA GLY A 517 0.59 -3.12 -6.37
C GLY A 517 0.57 -2.71 -4.90
N TYR A 518 1.66 -2.94 -4.16
CA TYR A 518 1.81 -2.56 -2.76
C TYR A 518 1.67 -1.05 -2.56
N GLY A 519 1.07 -0.68 -1.43
CA GLY A 519 0.92 0.70 -0.98
C GLY A 519 -0.51 1.20 -1.12
N VAL A 520 -1.22 0.78 -2.18
CA VAL A 520 -2.62 1.17 -2.41
C VAL A 520 -3.52 0.74 -1.25
N GLY A 521 -3.38 -0.50 -0.78
CA GLY A 521 -4.18 -1.02 0.33
C GLY A 521 -3.85 -0.35 1.66
N LEU A 522 -2.56 -0.13 1.92
CA LEU A 522 -2.09 0.58 3.12
C LEU A 522 -2.65 2.00 3.18
N LEU A 523 -2.52 2.75 2.07
CA LEU A 523 -2.98 4.14 1.95
C LEU A 523 -4.51 4.26 2.01
N HIS A 524 -5.24 3.30 1.44
CA HIS A 524 -6.69 3.23 1.52
C HIS A 524 -7.15 3.09 2.98
N GLU A 525 -6.61 2.13 3.74
CA GLU A 525 -7.05 1.89 5.12
C GLU A 525 -6.54 2.94 6.11
N ILE A 526 -5.32 3.46 5.95
CA ILE A 526 -4.85 4.58 6.79
C ILE A 526 -5.69 5.83 6.54
N SER A 527 -6.16 6.08 5.31
CA SER A 527 -7.07 7.19 5.01
C SER A 527 -8.39 7.06 5.76
N ARG A 528 -8.95 5.85 5.87
CA ARG A 528 -10.17 5.61 6.67
C ARG A 528 -9.93 5.91 8.15
N THR A 529 -8.77 5.50 8.66
CA THR A 529 -8.37 5.73 10.05
C THR A 529 -8.20 7.23 10.34
N LEU A 530 -7.49 7.95 9.47
CA LEU A 530 -7.33 9.40 9.57
C LEU A 530 -8.66 10.14 9.42
N ASN A 531 -9.51 9.75 8.46
CA ASN A 531 -10.81 10.37 8.25
C ASN A 531 -11.70 10.25 9.50
N ALA A 532 -11.70 9.08 10.14
CA ALA A 532 -12.45 8.86 11.38
C ALA A 532 -11.86 9.66 12.55
N LYS A 533 -10.53 9.72 12.68
CA LYS A 533 -9.86 10.51 13.72
C LYS A 533 -10.17 12.01 13.57
N PHE A 534 -10.16 12.53 12.35
CA PHE A 534 -10.42 13.95 12.10
C PHE A 534 -11.91 14.32 12.11
N ALA A 535 -12.81 13.36 11.88
CA ALA A 535 -14.23 13.54 12.15
C ALA A 535 -14.49 13.87 13.63
N ALA A 536 -13.90 13.09 14.55
CA ALA A 536 -14.09 13.29 16.00
C ALA A 536 -13.64 14.69 16.47
N LYS A 537 -12.55 15.21 15.90
CA LYS A 537 -12.06 16.57 16.19
C LYS A 537 -12.93 17.70 15.65
N ARG A 538 -13.86 17.41 14.73
CA ARG A 538 -14.81 18.41 14.21
C ARG A 538 -16.02 18.58 15.14
N GLU A 539 -16.32 17.56 15.94
CA GLU A 539 -17.44 17.55 16.89
C GLU A 539 -17.08 18.14 18.26
N GLU A 540 -15.79 18.18 18.59
CA GLU A 540 -15.20 18.92 19.72
C GLU A 540 -15.06 20.41 19.41
#